data_AF-A0A268TP05-F1
#
_entry.id   AF-A0A268TP05-F1
#
_cell.length_a   1.000
_cell.length_b   1.000
_cell.length_c   1.000
_cell.angle_alpha   90.00
_cell.angle_beta   90.00
_cell.angle_gamma   90.00
#
_symmetry.space_group_name_H-M   'P 1'
#
loop_
_entity.id
_entity.type
_entity.pdbx_description
1 polymer ?
#
loop_
_entity_poly.entity_id
_entity_poly.type
_entity_poly.pdbx_seq_one_letter_code
_entity_poly.pdbx_strand_id
1 'polypeptide(L)'
;MEDNNKAKEIKLIEGRFNTKEEALNLINSLTSNQFALLKNIEIKQVQSAPPKPFTTSKLLKAGSKELNISTKEVQDLAQKLFEAGLITYIRTDSEFISKEYLEEHKNFYQGIYPDFYEYKEYSAGKNSQAEAHEAIRITHPHKFEDLIDVCKKEKITTDNAIALYRTIFINTIVSQSKNAVYENISLHFKIKMSDFKVSMNNLIYEGYLKLLEEFNAGNKKSHTSRSENDLNNTDSDHQERDSKQKPKAFDSSKLKEGELYPLKTLKLRETPKSPPKRFLESDFIEVLEKKGIGRPSTYASYLPILLNKEYINIDGKKREISPSIKGINVIDFFHNDSNSWILDLNFTKDMEKKLDLITEKKESYIAFMQEINSKLNGVSFQSYVKSSETKKEKKLIPASTKQIEFCKAIAEKLKISLPKNLEIDCYVAKDFIDKHIKAFNAKKYREKEESEKENTGGAK
;
A
#
# COMPACT_ATOMS: atom_id res chain seq x y z
N MET A 1 -25.06 29.45 -10.03
CA MET A 1 -24.59 28.15 -10.54
C MET A 1 -23.21 27.92 -9.92
N GLU A 2 -23.10 27.86 -8.60
CA GLU A 2 -23.59 26.79 -7.70
C GLU A 2 -23.01 25.42 -8.06
N ASP A 3 -22.18 24.93 -7.13
CA ASP A 3 -21.88 23.54 -6.79
C ASP A 3 -21.03 22.68 -7.76
N ASN A 4 -20.05 21.87 -7.34
CA ASN A 4 -19.90 21.19 -6.05
C ASN A 4 -18.46 20.64 -5.80
N ASN A 5 -17.94 20.93 -4.61
CA ASN A 5 -17.20 20.06 -3.67
C ASN A 5 -16.31 18.89 -4.14
N LYS A 6 -15.06 18.91 -3.68
CA LYS A 6 -14.59 18.03 -2.57
C LYS A 6 -13.25 18.51 -2.00
N ALA A 7 -13.32 19.52 -1.14
CA ALA A 7 -12.42 19.54 0.02
C ALA A 7 -12.71 18.26 0.81
N LYS A 8 -11.68 17.45 1.10
CA LYS A 8 -11.84 16.34 2.04
C LYS A 8 -12.05 16.95 3.43
N GLU A 9 -13.32 17.18 3.76
CA GLU A 9 -13.76 17.41 5.13
C GLU A 9 -13.17 16.32 6.02
N ILE A 10 -12.53 16.76 7.09
CA ILE A 10 -12.08 15.94 8.19
C ILE A 10 -13.37 15.42 8.85
N LYS A 11 -13.75 14.18 8.56
CA LYS A 11 -14.81 13.50 9.29
C LYS A 11 -14.48 13.56 10.79
N LEU A 12 -15.32 14.28 11.54
CA LEU A 12 -15.48 14.12 12.97
C LEU A 12 -15.82 12.66 13.23
N ILE A 13 -14.87 11.95 13.81
CA ILE A 13 -15.11 10.73 14.55
C ILE A 13 -14.95 11.18 16.00
N GLU A 14 -16.04 11.10 16.77
CA GLU A 14 -16.13 11.49 18.17
C GLU A 14 -14.81 11.22 18.93
N GLY A 15 -14.17 12.29 19.43
CA GLY A 15 -12.91 12.20 20.19
C GLY A 15 -11.68 12.91 19.59
N ARG A 16 -11.81 13.65 18.49
CA ARG A 16 -10.75 14.59 18.02
C ARG A 16 -11.05 16.02 18.48
N PHE A 17 -10.19 16.56 19.34
CA PHE A 17 -10.25 17.94 19.82
C PHE A 17 -9.48 18.87 18.89
N ASN A 18 -9.96 20.10 18.70
CA ASN A 18 -9.28 21.08 17.85
C ASN A 18 -8.09 21.69 18.58
N THR A 19 -8.17 21.78 19.92
CA THR A 19 -7.08 22.27 20.76
C THR A 19 -6.75 21.29 21.88
N LYS A 20 -5.50 21.36 22.35
CA LYS A 20 -5.06 20.62 23.55
C LYS A 20 -5.84 21.04 24.79
N GLU A 21 -6.21 22.32 24.88
CA GLU A 21 -6.93 22.88 26.02
C GLU A 21 -8.35 22.33 26.14
N GLU A 22 -9.08 22.22 25.01
CA GLU A 22 -10.39 21.55 24.98
C GLU A 22 -10.31 20.11 25.49
N ALA A 23 -9.31 19.36 25.03
CA ALA A 23 -9.10 17.98 25.42
C ALA A 23 -8.78 17.85 26.93
N LEU A 24 -7.95 18.75 27.45
CA LEU A 24 -7.59 18.79 28.87
C LEU A 24 -8.78 19.17 29.74
N ASN A 25 -9.57 20.17 29.33
CA ASN A 25 -10.77 20.59 30.06
C ASN A 25 -11.78 19.45 30.17
N LEU A 26 -12.00 18.69 29.08
CA LEU A 26 -12.86 17.51 29.12
C LEU A 26 -12.29 16.46 30.08
N ILE A 27 -11.03 16.05 29.92
CA ILE A 27 -10.42 15.01 30.74
C ILE A 27 -10.47 15.39 32.22
N ASN A 28 -10.11 16.63 32.57
CA ASN A 28 -10.16 17.15 33.94
C ASN A 28 -11.58 17.13 34.52
N SER A 29 -12.59 17.47 33.71
CA SER A 29 -14.00 17.38 34.13
C SER A 29 -14.45 15.94 34.44
N LEU A 30 -13.75 14.96 33.86
CA LEU A 30 -14.06 13.55 33.99
C LEU A 30 -13.22 12.83 35.07
N THR A 31 -12.08 13.39 35.50
CA THR A 31 -11.12 12.76 36.43
C THR A 31 -11.71 12.41 37.80
N SER A 32 -12.71 13.15 38.28
CA SER A 32 -13.37 12.85 39.56
C SER A 32 -14.36 11.69 39.51
N ASN A 33 -14.67 11.16 38.33
CA ASN A 33 -15.59 10.04 38.21
C ASN A 33 -14.91 8.71 38.52
N GLN A 34 -15.58 7.89 39.33
CA GLN A 34 -15.10 6.57 39.70
C GLN A 34 -15.70 5.46 38.82
N PHE A 35 -16.74 5.77 38.04
CA PHE A 35 -17.51 4.78 37.28
C PHE A 35 -17.87 5.30 35.88
N ALA A 36 -18.03 4.35 34.96
CA ALA A 36 -18.59 4.54 33.63
C ALA A 36 -19.87 3.70 33.48
N LEU A 37 -20.94 4.31 32.97
CA LEU A 37 -22.19 3.62 32.68
C LEU A 37 -22.08 2.90 31.34
N LEU A 38 -22.29 1.59 31.31
CA LEU A 38 -22.44 0.85 30.06
C LEU A 38 -23.86 1.06 29.52
N LYS A 39 -24.01 1.91 28.50
CA LYS A 39 -25.32 2.23 27.93
C LYS A 39 -25.85 1.15 27.01
N ASN A 40 -24.97 0.59 26.18
CA ASN A 40 -25.36 -0.27 25.08
C ASN A 40 -24.20 -1.21 24.71
N ILE A 41 -24.56 -2.44 24.37
CA ILE A 41 -23.71 -3.48 23.83
C ILE A 41 -24.25 -3.84 22.44
N GLU A 42 -23.54 -3.44 21.38
CA GLU A 42 -23.85 -3.89 20.02
C GLU A 42 -22.98 -5.08 19.65
N ILE A 43 -23.60 -6.18 19.24
CA ILE A 43 -22.91 -7.34 18.68
C ILE A 43 -23.38 -7.54 17.25
N LYS A 44 -22.44 -7.51 16.30
CA LYS A 44 -22.72 -7.70 14.88
C LYS A 44 -21.81 -8.79 14.32
N GLN A 45 -22.39 -9.78 13.67
CA GLN A 45 -21.62 -10.73 12.90
C GLN A 45 -21.21 -10.12 11.56
N VAL A 46 -19.92 -10.19 11.26
CA VAL A 46 -19.33 -9.68 10.02
C VAL A 46 -18.49 -10.79 9.39
N GLN A 47 -18.56 -10.88 8.07
CA GLN A 47 -17.81 -11.86 7.31
C GLN A 47 -16.62 -11.20 6.61
N SER A 48 -15.50 -11.89 6.59
CA SER A 48 -14.34 -11.56 5.78
C SER A 48 -14.23 -12.59 4.66
N ALA A 49 -14.36 -12.15 3.42
CA ALA A 49 -14.18 -13.00 2.25
C ALA A 49 -12.70 -13.34 2.05
N PRO A 50 -12.37 -14.51 1.48
CA PRO A 50 -11.01 -14.81 1.08
C PRO A 50 -10.49 -13.83 0.02
N PRO A 51 -9.16 -13.70 -0.16
CA PRO A 51 -8.59 -13.02 -1.29
C PRO A 51 -9.12 -13.63 -2.59
N LYS A 52 -9.54 -12.75 -3.49
CA LYS A 52 -10.00 -13.14 -4.83
C LYS A 52 -8.84 -13.70 -5.67
N PRO A 53 -9.14 -14.44 -6.76
CA PRO A 53 -8.14 -14.89 -7.72
C PRO A 53 -7.27 -13.74 -8.22
N PHE A 54 -6.01 -14.04 -8.51
CA PHE A 54 -5.06 -13.02 -8.92
C PHE A 54 -5.36 -12.47 -10.31
N THR A 55 -5.38 -11.15 -10.40
CA THR A 55 -5.09 -10.40 -11.61
C THR A 55 -3.59 -10.12 -11.66
N THR A 56 -3.11 -9.56 -12.78
CA THR A 56 -1.72 -9.12 -12.93
C THR A 56 -1.31 -8.16 -11.80
N SER A 57 -2.12 -7.14 -11.53
CA SER A 57 -1.82 -6.14 -10.50
C SER A 57 -1.68 -6.76 -9.11
N LYS A 58 -2.60 -7.66 -8.74
CA LYS A 58 -2.57 -8.34 -7.45
C LYS A 58 -1.40 -9.30 -7.31
N LEU A 59 -1.08 -10.06 -8.37
CA LEU A 59 0.09 -10.94 -8.34
C LEU A 59 1.39 -10.15 -8.20
N LEU A 60 1.57 -9.08 -8.98
CA LEU A 60 2.77 -8.26 -8.91
C LEU A 60 2.93 -7.60 -7.54
N LYS A 61 1.84 -7.11 -6.94
CA LYS A 61 1.83 -6.60 -5.57
C LYS A 61 2.19 -7.67 -4.54
N ALA A 62 1.50 -8.81 -4.58
CA ALA A 62 1.68 -9.90 -3.61
C ALA A 62 3.10 -10.48 -3.70
N GLY A 63 3.55 -10.84 -4.91
CA GLY A 63 4.87 -11.39 -5.16
C GLY A 63 6.00 -10.42 -4.81
N SER A 64 5.85 -9.12 -5.12
CA SER A 64 6.88 -8.13 -4.78
C SER A 64 7.00 -7.95 -3.26
N LYS A 65 5.86 -7.94 -2.56
CA LYS A 65 5.81 -7.82 -1.10
C LYS A 65 6.31 -9.08 -0.38
N GLU A 66 5.92 -10.27 -0.83
CA GLU A 66 6.30 -11.55 -0.20
C GLU A 66 7.77 -11.89 -0.45
N LEU A 67 8.25 -11.69 -1.68
CA LEU A 67 9.60 -12.10 -2.10
C LEU A 67 10.64 -10.98 -1.98
N ASN A 68 10.22 -9.74 -1.67
CA ASN A 68 11.07 -8.54 -1.63
C ASN A 68 11.83 -8.25 -2.94
N ILE A 69 11.24 -8.62 -4.08
CA ILE A 69 11.79 -8.39 -5.42
C ILE A 69 10.99 -7.32 -6.18
N SER A 70 11.54 -6.80 -7.27
CA SER A 70 10.86 -5.80 -8.11
C SER A 70 9.63 -6.40 -8.79
N THR A 71 8.65 -5.56 -9.14
CA THR A 71 7.47 -6.03 -9.90
C THR A 71 7.87 -6.56 -11.27
N LYS A 72 8.98 -6.07 -11.85
CA LYS A 72 9.53 -6.59 -13.10
C LYS A 72 10.05 -8.03 -12.93
N GLU A 73 10.79 -8.30 -11.86
CA GLU A 73 11.26 -9.66 -11.56
C GLU A 73 10.10 -10.62 -11.29
N VAL A 74 9.06 -10.18 -10.55
CA VAL A 74 7.85 -11.00 -10.37
C VAL A 74 7.22 -11.36 -11.72
N GLN A 75 7.08 -10.38 -12.61
CA GLN A 75 6.50 -10.62 -13.94
C GLN A 75 7.34 -11.62 -14.75
N ASP A 76 8.67 -11.52 -14.70
CA ASP A 76 9.57 -12.41 -15.41
C ASP A 76 9.54 -13.84 -14.87
N LEU A 77 9.41 -14.00 -13.55
CA LEU A 77 9.23 -15.30 -12.92
C LEU A 77 7.87 -15.90 -13.27
N ALA A 78 6.80 -15.11 -13.21
CA ALA A 78 5.46 -15.54 -13.61
C ALA A 78 5.44 -15.97 -15.08
N GLN A 79 6.12 -15.24 -15.97
CA GLN A 79 6.23 -15.59 -17.37
C GLN A 79 6.87 -16.97 -17.55
N LYS A 80 7.94 -17.28 -16.81
CA LYS A 80 8.58 -18.62 -16.81
C LYS A 80 7.64 -19.71 -16.31
N LEU A 81 6.86 -19.44 -15.26
CA LEU A 81 5.86 -20.39 -14.74
C LEU A 81 4.76 -20.67 -15.78
N PHE A 82 4.33 -19.64 -16.52
CA PHE A 82 3.36 -19.77 -17.60
C PHE A 82 3.93 -20.58 -18.79
N GLU A 83 5.16 -20.27 -19.23
CA GLU A 83 5.85 -21.01 -20.30
C GLU A 83 6.11 -22.48 -19.93
N ALA A 84 6.28 -22.76 -18.64
CA ALA A 84 6.36 -24.11 -18.07
C ALA A 84 5.01 -24.82 -17.94
N GLY A 85 3.89 -24.16 -18.28
CA GLY A 85 2.54 -24.72 -18.19
C GLY A 85 2.03 -24.90 -16.76
N LEU A 86 2.65 -24.27 -15.76
CA LEU A 86 2.26 -24.40 -14.35
C LEU A 86 1.13 -23.45 -13.94
N ILE A 87 1.02 -22.30 -14.60
CA ILE A 87 0.00 -21.29 -14.33
C ILE A 87 -0.66 -20.80 -15.61
N THR A 88 -1.84 -20.21 -15.49
CA THR A 88 -2.53 -19.52 -16.59
C THR A 88 -1.82 -18.23 -17.01
N TYR A 89 -2.29 -17.61 -18.10
CA TYR A 89 -1.63 -16.44 -18.68
C TYR A 89 -1.56 -15.25 -17.71
N ILE A 90 -0.36 -14.68 -17.59
CA ILE A 90 -0.02 -13.74 -16.51
C ILE A 90 -0.48 -12.30 -16.73
N ARG A 91 -0.93 -11.94 -17.95
CA ARG A 91 -1.38 -10.59 -18.29
C ARG A 91 -2.90 -10.57 -18.42
N THR A 92 -3.54 -10.53 -17.27
CA THR A 92 -4.99 -10.53 -17.09
C THR A 92 -5.42 -9.46 -16.09
N ASP A 93 -6.55 -8.82 -16.35
CA ASP A 93 -7.28 -7.93 -15.43
C ASP A 93 -8.56 -8.61 -14.90
N SER A 94 -8.73 -9.89 -15.21
CA SER A 94 -9.92 -10.68 -14.89
C SER A 94 -9.70 -11.54 -13.64
N GLU A 95 -10.72 -11.59 -12.78
CA GLU A 95 -10.78 -12.51 -11.64
C GLU A 95 -11.50 -13.82 -12.02
N PHE A 96 -12.00 -13.92 -13.26
CA PHE A 96 -12.78 -15.05 -13.76
C PHE A 96 -12.02 -16.37 -13.67
N ILE A 97 -12.72 -17.44 -13.33
CA ILE A 97 -12.23 -18.82 -13.43
C ILE A 97 -13.23 -19.62 -14.24
N SER A 98 -12.73 -20.41 -15.20
CA SER A 98 -13.56 -21.27 -16.05
C SER A 98 -14.37 -22.29 -15.22
N LYS A 99 -15.61 -22.55 -15.64
CA LYS A 99 -16.47 -23.54 -14.97
C LYS A 99 -15.87 -24.94 -14.98
N GLU A 100 -15.17 -25.28 -16.07
CA GLU A 100 -14.44 -26.56 -16.19
C GLU A 100 -13.40 -26.71 -15.07
N TYR A 101 -12.55 -25.70 -14.88
CA TYR A 101 -11.57 -25.73 -13.80
C TYR A 101 -12.21 -25.65 -12.41
N LEU A 102 -13.29 -24.88 -12.21
CA LEU A 102 -13.97 -24.84 -10.92
C LEU A 102 -14.54 -26.20 -10.51
N GLU A 103 -15.05 -26.98 -11.45
CA GLU A 103 -15.54 -28.33 -11.16
C GLU A 103 -14.39 -29.31 -10.91
N GLU A 104 -13.29 -29.22 -11.67
CA GLU A 104 -12.05 -29.98 -11.41
C GLU A 104 -11.49 -29.67 -10.01
N HIS A 105 -11.39 -28.38 -9.68
CA HIS A 105 -10.92 -27.86 -8.40
C HIS A 105 -11.79 -28.36 -7.24
N LYS A 106 -13.12 -28.34 -7.40
CA LYS A 106 -14.07 -28.87 -6.42
C LYS A 106 -13.88 -30.36 -6.21
N ASN A 107 -13.85 -31.14 -7.29
CA ASN A 107 -13.68 -32.58 -7.22
C ASN A 107 -12.37 -32.99 -6.52
N PHE A 108 -11.30 -32.20 -6.69
CA PHE A 108 -10.01 -32.47 -6.06
C PHE A 108 -9.93 -31.99 -4.60
N TYR A 109 -10.28 -30.73 -4.32
CA TYR A 109 -10.01 -30.10 -3.03
C TYR A 109 -11.15 -30.20 -2.01
N GLN A 110 -12.39 -30.45 -2.43
CA GLN A 110 -13.51 -30.58 -1.48
C GLN A 110 -13.30 -31.76 -0.51
N GLY A 111 -12.72 -32.87 -0.98
CA GLY A 111 -12.38 -34.01 -0.13
C GLY A 111 -11.16 -33.77 0.78
N ILE A 112 -10.25 -32.86 0.39
CA ILE A 112 -9.03 -32.54 1.14
C ILE A 112 -9.34 -31.50 2.24
N TYR A 113 -10.19 -30.51 1.93
CA TYR A 113 -10.54 -29.40 2.82
C TYR A 113 -12.06 -29.27 3.04
N PRO A 114 -12.77 -30.33 3.49
CA PRO A 114 -14.24 -30.36 3.51
C PRO A 114 -14.86 -29.26 4.38
N ASP A 115 -14.21 -28.92 5.48
CA ASP A 115 -14.72 -27.90 6.39
C ASP A 115 -14.56 -26.48 5.86
N PHE A 116 -13.60 -26.25 4.96
CA PHE A 116 -13.19 -24.93 4.49
C PHE A 116 -13.55 -24.65 3.03
N TYR A 117 -13.85 -25.66 2.23
CA TYR A 117 -14.16 -25.49 0.80
C TYR A 117 -15.52 -24.82 0.56
N GLU A 118 -15.58 -23.92 -0.43
CA GLU A 118 -16.81 -23.29 -0.94
C GLU A 118 -16.64 -22.98 -2.43
N TYR A 119 -17.51 -23.56 -3.28
CA TYR A 119 -17.52 -23.26 -4.71
C TYR A 119 -17.94 -21.81 -4.94
N LYS A 120 -17.04 -21.01 -5.51
CA LYS A 120 -17.24 -19.58 -5.81
C LYS A 120 -16.99 -19.29 -7.25
N GLU A 121 -17.99 -18.71 -7.91
CA GLU A 121 -17.81 -18.13 -9.24
C GLU A 121 -17.30 -16.69 -9.13
N TYR A 122 -16.35 -16.38 -10.00
CA TYR A 122 -15.82 -15.04 -10.16
C TYR A 122 -16.11 -14.57 -11.58
N SER A 123 -16.39 -13.29 -11.73
CA SER A 123 -16.64 -12.68 -13.04
C SER A 123 -15.50 -11.76 -13.42
N ALA A 124 -15.32 -11.55 -14.73
CA ALA A 124 -14.44 -10.52 -15.22
C ALA A 124 -14.90 -9.14 -14.69
N GLY A 125 -13.95 -8.25 -14.40
CA GLY A 125 -14.27 -6.88 -13.98
C GLY A 125 -14.98 -6.11 -15.09
N LYS A 126 -15.75 -5.07 -14.74
CA LYS A 126 -16.50 -4.23 -15.72
C LYS A 126 -15.64 -3.60 -16.82
N ASN A 127 -14.33 -3.47 -16.59
CA ASN A 127 -13.38 -2.89 -17.53
C ASN A 127 -12.37 -3.93 -18.05
N SER A 128 -12.64 -5.23 -17.85
CA SER A 128 -11.75 -6.28 -18.32
C SER A 128 -11.77 -6.32 -19.85
N GLN A 129 -10.60 -6.20 -20.47
CA GLN A 129 -10.46 -6.08 -21.92
C GLN A 129 -10.78 -7.37 -22.69
N ALA A 130 -11.00 -8.49 -21.99
CA ALA A 130 -11.34 -9.77 -22.60
C ALA A 130 -12.17 -10.63 -21.65
N GLU A 131 -13.44 -10.87 -21.98
CA GLU A 131 -14.27 -11.88 -21.32
C GLU A 131 -13.66 -13.29 -21.39
N ALA A 132 -12.68 -13.51 -22.26
CA ALA A 132 -11.97 -14.78 -22.45
C ALA A 132 -10.68 -14.94 -21.61
N HIS A 133 -10.26 -13.93 -20.83
CA HIS A 133 -9.07 -14.07 -19.99
C HIS A 133 -9.42 -14.56 -18.59
N GLU A 134 -8.73 -15.61 -18.18
CA GLU A 134 -8.85 -16.18 -16.85
C GLU A 134 -7.96 -15.46 -15.84
N ALA A 135 -8.26 -15.60 -14.56
CA ALA A 135 -7.38 -15.21 -13.47
C ALA A 135 -6.07 -16.00 -13.52
N ILE A 136 -5.04 -15.48 -12.85
CA ILE A 136 -3.76 -16.17 -12.67
C ILE A 136 -3.90 -17.21 -11.57
N ARG A 137 -3.88 -18.48 -11.97
CA ARG A 137 -4.07 -19.65 -11.11
C ARG A 137 -3.19 -20.81 -11.59
N ILE A 138 -3.05 -21.85 -10.77
CA ILE A 138 -2.40 -23.09 -11.22
C ILE A 138 -3.22 -23.77 -12.33
N THR A 139 -2.55 -24.40 -13.28
CA THR A 139 -3.21 -25.09 -14.41
C THR A 139 -3.86 -26.40 -14.01
N HIS A 140 -3.22 -27.17 -13.13
CA HIS A 140 -3.68 -28.49 -12.68
C HIS A 140 -3.72 -28.57 -11.15
N PRO A 141 -4.81 -29.08 -10.54
CA PRO A 141 -4.86 -29.35 -9.11
C PRO A 141 -3.81 -30.40 -8.68
N HIS A 142 -3.14 -30.14 -7.56
CA HIS A 142 -2.22 -31.07 -6.94
C HIS A 142 -2.14 -30.79 -5.43
N LYS A 143 -1.56 -31.70 -4.64
CA LYS A 143 -1.45 -31.47 -3.19
C LYS A 143 -0.34 -30.46 -2.89
N PHE A 144 -0.43 -29.81 -1.73
CA PHE A 144 0.58 -28.82 -1.32
C PHE A 144 1.95 -29.48 -1.09
N GLU A 145 1.97 -30.73 -0.64
CA GLU A 145 3.20 -31.50 -0.42
C GLU A 145 3.97 -31.76 -1.72
N ASP A 146 3.25 -31.87 -2.85
CA ASP A 146 3.82 -32.15 -4.18
C ASP A 146 4.36 -30.88 -4.88
N LEU A 147 4.16 -29.69 -4.29
CA LEU A 147 4.44 -28.40 -4.93
C LEU A 147 5.87 -28.30 -5.47
N ILE A 148 6.85 -28.71 -4.66
CA ILE A 148 8.26 -28.64 -5.04
C ILE A 148 8.56 -29.61 -6.20
N ASP A 149 7.96 -30.79 -6.19
CA ASP A 149 8.19 -31.82 -7.21
C ASP A 149 7.54 -31.44 -8.54
N VAL A 150 6.35 -30.84 -8.49
CA VAL A 150 5.67 -30.23 -9.65
C VAL A 150 6.55 -29.15 -10.28
N CYS A 151 7.10 -28.23 -9.50
CA CYS A 151 8.03 -27.20 -10.03
C CYS A 151 9.29 -27.82 -10.64
N LYS A 152 9.93 -28.77 -9.95
CA LYS A 152 11.18 -29.39 -10.41
C LYS A 152 11.01 -30.17 -11.71
N LYS A 153 9.87 -30.87 -11.87
CA LYS A 153 9.54 -31.61 -13.10
C LYS A 153 9.56 -30.71 -14.33
N GLU A 154 9.06 -29.48 -14.18
CA GLU A 154 9.05 -28.46 -15.24
C GLU A 154 10.30 -27.55 -15.22
N LYS A 155 11.39 -28.00 -14.58
CA LYS A 155 12.69 -27.31 -14.51
C LYS A 155 12.64 -25.94 -13.82
N ILE A 156 11.63 -25.70 -12.98
CA ILE A 156 11.55 -24.53 -12.11
C ILE A 156 12.29 -24.83 -10.80
N THR A 157 13.53 -24.34 -10.69
CA THR A 157 14.44 -24.70 -9.59
C THR A 157 14.88 -23.53 -8.73
N THR A 158 14.60 -22.28 -9.12
CA THR A 158 15.00 -21.11 -8.34
C THR A 158 14.02 -20.87 -7.19
N ASP A 159 14.54 -20.57 -6.00
CA ASP A 159 13.74 -20.37 -4.79
C ASP A 159 12.63 -19.33 -4.99
N ASN A 160 12.94 -18.21 -5.65
CA ASN A 160 11.95 -17.17 -5.94
C ASN A 160 10.85 -17.63 -6.91
N ALA A 161 11.16 -18.49 -7.89
CA ALA A 161 10.14 -19.00 -8.81
C ALA A 161 9.21 -20.01 -8.09
N ILE A 162 9.79 -20.89 -7.27
CA ILE A 162 9.02 -21.85 -6.46
C ILE A 162 8.17 -21.10 -5.43
N ALA A 163 8.71 -20.07 -4.79
CA ALA A 163 7.98 -19.25 -3.84
C ALA A 163 6.84 -18.46 -4.52
N LEU A 164 7.06 -17.92 -5.73
CA LEU A 164 5.98 -17.27 -6.49
C LEU A 164 4.90 -18.26 -6.92
N TYR A 165 5.28 -19.47 -7.35
CA TYR A 165 4.32 -20.53 -7.65
C TYR A 165 3.50 -20.90 -6.42
N ARG A 166 4.14 -20.98 -5.24
CA ARG A 166 3.46 -21.16 -3.96
C ARG A 166 2.46 -20.06 -3.66
N THR A 167 2.81 -18.79 -3.88
CA THR A 167 1.86 -17.66 -3.72
C THR A 167 0.62 -17.85 -4.61
N ILE A 168 0.81 -18.26 -5.87
CA ILE A 168 -0.29 -18.50 -6.83
C ILE A 168 -1.12 -19.72 -6.43
N PHE A 169 -0.48 -20.82 -6.01
CA PHE A 169 -1.13 -22.04 -5.53
C PHE A 169 -2.04 -21.74 -4.34
N ILE A 170 -1.52 -21.04 -3.32
CA ILE A 170 -2.27 -20.68 -2.12
C ILE A 170 -3.46 -19.80 -2.49
N ASN A 171 -3.26 -18.76 -3.31
CA ASN A 171 -4.36 -17.90 -3.74
C ASN A 171 -5.45 -18.67 -4.50
N THR A 172 -5.06 -19.61 -5.37
CA THR A 172 -5.99 -20.44 -6.14
C THR A 172 -6.95 -21.19 -5.21
N ILE A 173 -6.40 -21.92 -4.23
CA ILE A 173 -7.20 -22.74 -3.31
C ILE A 173 -7.99 -21.87 -2.33
N VAL A 174 -7.34 -20.87 -1.73
CA VAL A 174 -7.93 -20.00 -0.71
C VAL A 174 -9.08 -19.18 -1.30
N SER A 175 -9.04 -18.82 -2.58
CA SER A 175 -10.17 -18.15 -3.24
C SER A 175 -11.46 -18.97 -3.18
N GLN A 176 -11.37 -20.30 -3.26
CA GLN A 176 -12.51 -21.24 -3.17
C GLN A 176 -12.80 -21.69 -1.73
N SER A 177 -12.53 -20.84 -0.74
CA SER A 177 -12.71 -21.17 0.68
C SER A 177 -13.80 -20.33 1.35
N LYS A 178 -14.46 -20.90 2.37
CA LYS A 178 -15.48 -20.22 3.18
C LYS A 178 -14.94 -18.96 3.83
N ASN A 179 -15.83 -17.98 3.98
CA ASN A 179 -15.52 -16.72 4.65
C ASN A 179 -15.12 -16.96 6.11
N ALA A 180 -14.20 -16.14 6.62
CA ALA A 180 -13.99 -16.06 8.07
C ALA A 180 -15.15 -15.26 8.69
N VAL A 181 -15.63 -15.70 9.85
CA VAL A 181 -16.75 -15.05 10.56
C VAL A 181 -16.24 -14.44 11.85
N TYR A 182 -16.52 -13.16 12.04
CA TYR A 182 -16.19 -12.43 13.24
C TYR A 182 -17.44 -11.89 13.93
N GLU A 183 -17.38 -11.76 15.24
CA GLU A 183 -18.28 -10.91 16.01
C GLU A 183 -17.59 -9.59 16.32
N ASN A 184 -18.10 -8.50 15.74
CA ASN A 184 -17.75 -7.15 16.14
C ASN A 184 -18.58 -6.76 17.36
N ILE A 185 -17.91 -6.56 18.49
CA ILE A 185 -18.52 -6.15 19.75
C ILE A 185 -18.19 -4.67 19.94
N SER A 186 -19.20 -3.82 19.97
CA SER A 186 -19.09 -2.39 20.25
C SER A 186 -19.78 -2.07 21.57
N LEU A 187 -18.98 -1.65 22.56
CA LEU A 187 -19.47 -1.25 23.88
C LEU A 187 -19.51 0.28 23.95
N HIS A 188 -20.67 0.83 24.28
CA HIS A 188 -20.90 2.26 24.41
C HIS A 188 -21.00 2.64 25.88
N PHE A 189 -19.99 3.33 26.38
CA PHE A 189 -19.94 3.82 27.75
C PHE A 189 -20.29 5.30 27.81
N LYS A 190 -20.90 5.72 28.91
CA LYS A 190 -21.12 7.14 29.25
C LYS A 190 -20.42 7.48 30.55
N ILE A 191 -19.67 8.58 30.53
CA ILE A 191 -19.08 9.20 31.72
C ILE A 191 -19.56 10.65 31.76
N LYS A 192 -20.40 11.00 32.73
CA LYS A 192 -21.16 12.26 32.77
C LYS A 192 -21.92 12.50 31.46
N MET A 193 -21.55 13.53 30.69
CA MET A 193 -22.18 13.87 29.41
C MET A 193 -21.41 13.36 28.18
N SER A 194 -20.30 12.66 28.39
CA SER A 194 -19.42 12.20 27.32
C SER A 194 -19.63 10.73 27.01
N ASP A 195 -19.74 10.39 25.72
CA ASP A 195 -19.83 9.03 25.24
C ASP A 195 -18.43 8.51 24.82
N PHE A 196 -18.19 7.24 25.12
CA PHE A 196 -16.95 6.51 24.84
C PHE A 196 -17.30 5.20 24.16
N LYS A 197 -16.48 4.79 23.19
CA LYS A 197 -16.68 3.54 22.45
C LYS A 197 -15.47 2.63 22.59
N VAL A 198 -15.73 1.35 22.88
CA VAL A 198 -14.74 0.27 22.77
C VAL A 198 -15.21 -0.69 21.69
N SER A 199 -14.35 -0.97 20.70
CA SER A 199 -14.64 -1.96 19.66
C SER A 199 -13.65 -3.10 19.71
N MET A 200 -14.16 -4.33 19.64
CA MET A 200 -13.40 -5.58 19.68
C MET A 200 -13.93 -6.52 18.61
N ASN A 201 -13.09 -7.46 18.16
CA ASN A 201 -13.48 -8.50 17.22
C ASN A 201 -13.13 -9.87 17.81
N ASN A 202 -14.10 -10.77 17.84
CA ASN A 202 -13.88 -12.19 18.12
C ASN A 202 -13.93 -12.97 16.81
N LEU A 203 -12.95 -13.84 16.57
CA LEU A 203 -13.00 -14.78 15.45
C LEU A 203 -13.86 -15.99 15.87
N ILE A 204 -15.01 -16.16 15.22
CA ILE A 204 -15.98 -17.23 15.53
C ILE A 204 -15.71 -18.45 14.66
N TYR A 205 -15.40 -18.22 13.38
CA TYR A 205 -15.06 -19.26 12.43
C TYR A 205 -13.87 -18.80 11.59
N GLU A 206 -12.79 -19.58 11.57
CA GLU A 206 -11.53 -19.21 10.91
C GLU A 206 -11.68 -19.15 9.38
N GLY A 207 -12.54 -19.98 8.79
CA GLY A 207 -12.73 -20.07 7.34
C GLY A 207 -11.39 -20.21 6.61
N TYR A 208 -11.21 -19.44 5.54
CA TYR A 208 -9.99 -19.39 4.75
C TYR A 208 -8.69 -19.06 5.53
N LEU A 209 -8.79 -18.42 6.71
CA LEU A 209 -7.61 -18.09 7.53
C LEU A 209 -6.91 -19.35 8.05
N LYS A 210 -7.68 -20.43 8.27
CA LYS A 210 -7.12 -21.70 8.73
C LYS A 210 -6.21 -22.31 7.67
N LEU A 211 -6.67 -22.37 6.42
CA LEU A 211 -5.86 -22.87 5.30
C LEU A 211 -4.62 -21.99 5.07
N LEU A 212 -4.75 -20.66 5.18
CA LEU A 212 -3.60 -19.76 5.12
C LEU A 212 -2.58 -20.05 6.23
N GLU A 213 -3.02 -20.29 7.46
CA GLU A 213 -2.14 -20.67 8.56
C GLU A 213 -1.41 -22.00 8.28
N GLU A 214 -2.13 -23.00 7.79
CA GLU A 214 -1.59 -24.32 7.45
C GLU A 214 -0.53 -24.25 6.33
N PHE A 215 -0.83 -23.56 5.22
CA PHE A 215 0.13 -23.38 4.13
C PHE A 215 1.36 -22.57 4.54
N ASN A 216 1.21 -21.63 5.49
CA ASN A 216 2.33 -20.82 6.00
C ASN A 216 3.16 -21.52 7.07
N ALA A 217 2.58 -22.48 7.81
CA ALA A 217 3.30 -23.25 8.82
C ALA A 217 4.47 -24.06 8.24
N GLY A 218 4.35 -24.52 6.98
CA GLY A 218 5.43 -25.19 6.23
C GLY A 218 6.66 -24.31 5.95
N ASN A 219 6.58 -22.99 6.13
CA ASN A 219 7.62 -22.02 5.74
C ASN A 219 8.64 -21.70 6.85
N LYS A 220 8.55 -22.34 8.04
CA LYS A 220 9.40 -22.02 9.20
C LYS A 220 10.88 -22.44 9.07
N LYS A 221 11.34 -22.97 7.93
CA LYS A 221 12.72 -23.46 7.76
C LYS A 221 13.61 -22.71 6.74
N SER A 222 13.17 -21.66 6.05
CA SER A 222 14.10 -20.89 5.20
C SER A 222 13.79 -19.41 5.13
N HIS A 223 14.78 -18.64 5.58
CA HIS A 223 15.05 -17.21 5.35
C HIS A 223 14.04 -16.15 5.85
N THR A 224 14.52 -15.48 6.91
CA THR A 224 14.23 -14.12 7.37
C THR A 224 12.86 -13.89 8.03
N SER A 225 12.97 -13.62 9.32
CA SER A 225 11.99 -13.02 10.21
C SER A 225 11.06 -11.99 9.55
N ARG A 226 9.77 -12.33 9.56
CA ARG A 226 8.63 -11.49 9.98
C ARG A 226 7.88 -10.70 8.89
N SER A 227 6.71 -11.22 8.51
CA SER A 227 5.40 -10.55 8.64
C SER A 227 4.28 -11.58 8.44
N GLU A 228 3.89 -12.27 9.52
CA GLU A 228 2.54 -12.81 9.62
C GLU A 228 1.59 -11.60 9.77
N ASN A 229 0.49 -11.58 9.01
CA ASN A 229 -0.44 -10.45 8.77
C ASN A 229 0.00 -9.51 7.66
N ASP A 230 -0.46 -9.76 6.43
CA ASP A 230 -0.76 -8.68 5.47
C ASP A 230 -1.33 -9.12 4.10
N LEU A 231 -1.87 -10.33 3.96
CA LEU A 231 -2.74 -10.67 2.82
C LEU A 231 -4.18 -10.17 2.97
N ASN A 232 -4.52 -9.62 4.15
CA ASN A 232 -5.82 -9.04 4.46
C ASN A 232 -5.66 -7.58 4.88
N ASN A 233 -5.57 -6.65 3.93
CA ASN A 233 -5.86 -5.25 4.24
C ASN A 233 -6.33 -4.47 3.02
N THR A 234 -7.65 -4.48 2.82
CA THR A 234 -8.35 -3.33 2.23
C THR A 234 -8.42 -2.24 3.28
N ASP A 235 -7.68 -1.15 3.07
CA ASP A 235 -7.79 0.17 3.70
C ASP A 235 -8.48 0.22 5.08
N SER A 236 -7.71 0.11 6.17
CA SER A 236 -7.87 0.98 7.35
C SER A 236 -6.73 0.82 8.35
N ASP A 237 -6.36 1.96 8.94
CA ASP A 237 -5.39 2.11 10.03
C ASP A 237 -5.53 1.02 11.09
N HIS A 238 -4.53 0.14 11.27
CA HIS A 238 -4.27 -0.43 12.59
C HIS A 238 -2.81 -0.78 12.85
N GLN A 239 -2.46 -0.52 14.11
CA GLN A 239 -1.16 -0.60 14.75
C GLN A 239 -0.61 -2.03 14.79
N GLU A 240 0.71 -2.13 14.60
CA GLU A 240 1.52 -3.32 14.85
C GLU A 240 1.15 -3.95 16.20
N ARG A 241 0.73 -5.22 16.18
CA ARG A 241 0.67 -6.07 17.36
C ARG A 241 1.69 -7.19 17.19
N ASP A 242 2.74 -7.15 18.01
CA ASP A 242 3.51 -8.32 18.40
C ASP A 242 2.55 -9.40 18.92
N SER A 243 2.53 -10.62 18.37
CA SER A 243 1.96 -11.75 19.09
C SER A 243 2.43 -13.11 18.56
N LYS A 244 3.02 -13.91 19.47
CA LYS A 244 3.14 -15.37 19.40
C LYS A 244 2.02 -16.08 20.17
N GLN A 245 0.88 -15.44 20.41
CA GLN A 245 -0.31 -16.03 21.04
C GLN A 245 -1.58 -15.44 20.41
N LYS A 246 -2.45 -16.31 19.87
CA LYS A 246 -3.79 -15.90 19.41
C LYS A 246 -4.53 -15.22 20.58
N PRO A 247 -5.03 -13.98 20.43
CA PRO A 247 -5.76 -13.31 21.51
C PRO A 247 -7.00 -14.13 21.87
N LYS A 248 -7.20 -14.39 23.16
CA LYS A 248 -8.42 -15.05 23.66
C LYS A 248 -9.65 -14.21 23.28
N ALA A 249 -10.70 -14.87 22.80
CA ALA A 249 -11.98 -14.22 22.50
C ALA A 249 -12.51 -13.46 23.72
N PHE A 250 -13.01 -12.26 23.51
CA PHE A 250 -13.62 -11.43 24.53
C PHE A 250 -15.02 -11.93 24.86
N ASP A 251 -15.26 -12.27 26.11
CA ASP A 251 -16.56 -12.74 26.59
C ASP A 251 -17.42 -11.57 27.07
N SER A 252 -18.33 -11.10 26.21
CA SER A 252 -19.26 -10.00 26.52
C SER A 252 -20.42 -10.40 27.44
N SER A 253 -20.66 -11.70 27.67
CA SER A 253 -21.77 -12.17 28.53
C SER A 253 -21.63 -11.75 30.00
N LYS A 254 -20.42 -11.37 30.39
CA LYS A 254 -20.08 -10.86 31.72
C LYS A 254 -20.43 -9.39 31.91
N LEU A 255 -20.83 -8.70 30.85
CA LEU A 255 -21.24 -7.31 30.89
C LEU A 255 -22.75 -7.20 30.81
N LYS A 256 -23.33 -6.24 31.53
CA LYS A 256 -24.76 -5.93 31.46
C LYS A 256 -24.98 -4.45 31.17
N GLU A 257 -25.87 -4.21 30.23
CA GLU A 257 -26.36 -2.86 29.94
C GLU A 257 -27.00 -2.25 31.19
N GLY A 258 -26.79 -0.95 31.38
CA GLY A 258 -27.26 -0.20 32.55
C GLY A 258 -26.35 -0.29 33.77
N GLU A 259 -25.34 -1.18 33.80
CA GLU A 259 -24.42 -1.29 34.93
C GLU A 259 -23.30 -0.24 34.91
N LEU A 260 -22.83 0.10 36.12
CA LEU A 260 -21.68 0.96 36.36
C LEU A 260 -20.42 0.11 36.48
N TYR A 261 -19.41 0.42 35.66
CA TYR A 261 -18.11 -0.24 35.68
C TYR A 261 -17.03 0.68 36.25
N PRO A 262 -16.15 0.20 37.15
CA PRO A 262 -15.09 1.01 37.74
C PRO A 262 -14.14 1.62 36.69
N LEU A 263 -13.99 2.93 36.71
CA LEU A 263 -13.03 3.65 35.88
C LEU A 263 -11.65 3.58 36.53
N LYS A 264 -10.73 2.79 35.95
CA LYS A 264 -9.37 2.66 36.50
C LYS A 264 -8.47 3.84 36.13
N THR A 265 -8.43 4.19 34.85
CA THR A 265 -7.55 5.24 34.34
C THR A 265 -8.20 5.96 33.17
N LEU A 266 -8.09 7.28 33.16
CA LEU A 266 -8.42 8.12 32.02
C LEU A 266 -7.13 8.80 31.56
N LYS A 267 -6.76 8.61 30.28
CA LYS A 267 -5.52 9.15 29.72
C LYS A 267 -5.79 9.88 28.43
N LEU A 268 -5.29 11.10 28.34
CA LEU A 268 -5.22 11.83 27.07
C LEU A 268 -4.04 11.29 26.26
N ARG A 269 -4.30 10.81 25.04
CA ARG A 269 -3.25 10.38 24.10
C ARG A 269 -3.15 11.35 22.95
N GLU A 270 -2.00 11.99 22.82
CA GLU A 270 -1.68 12.75 21.62
C GLU A 270 -1.40 11.79 20.46
N THR A 271 -2.05 12.00 19.33
CA THR A 271 -1.84 11.20 18.12
C THR A 271 -1.27 12.13 17.04
N PRO A 272 0.06 12.22 16.90
CA PRO A 272 0.65 13.06 15.88
C PRO A 272 0.25 12.55 14.49
N LYS A 273 -0.20 13.46 13.62
CA LYS A 273 -0.42 13.12 12.20
C LYS A 273 0.94 12.87 11.57
N SER A 274 1.20 11.63 11.16
CA SER A 274 2.35 11.33 10.31
C SER A 274 2.09 11.87 8.90
N PRO A 275 3.13 12.33 8.18
CA PRO A 275 3.00 12.67 6.77
C PRO A 275 2.55 11.44 5.97
N PRO A 276 1.95 11.64 4.78
CA PRO A 276 1.63 10.54 3.88
C PRO A 276 2.87 9.67 3.62
N LYS A 277 2.71 8.35 3.68
CA LYS A 277 3.78 7.41 3.36
C LYS A 277 4.11 7.51 1.87
N ARG A 278 5.38 7.29 1.53
CA ARG A 278 5.80 7.11 0.14
C ARG A 278 5.11 5.87 -0.45
N PHE A 279 4.93 5.86 -1.76
CA PHE A 279 4.49 4.65 -2.45
C PHE A 279 5.57 3.58 -2.35
N LEU A 280 5.16 2.36 -2.02
CA LEU A 280 6.00 1.18 -2.22
C LEU A 280 5.87 0.74 -3.68
N GLU A 281 6.91 0.13 -4.22
CA GLU A 281 6.86 -0.47 -5.55
C GLU A 281 5.70 -1.49 -5.69
N SER A 282 5.46 -2.29 -4.65
CA SER A 282 4.36 -3.26 -4.61
C SER A 282 2.97 -2.61 -4.64
N ASP A 283 2.81 -1.44 -4.04
CA ASP A 283 1.52 -0.73 -3.99
C ASP A 283 1.30 0.20 -5.20
N PHE A 284 2.36 0.58 -5.91
CA PHE A 284 2.30 1.53 -7.01
C PHE A 284 1.42 1.04 -8.16
N ILE A 285 1.43 -0.27 -8.43
CA ILE A 285 0.62 -0.86 -9.51
C ILE A 285 -0.88 -0.76 -9.19
N GLU A 286 -1.28 -1.04 -7.95
CA GLU A 286 -2.69 -0.90 -7.53
C GLU A 286 -3.14 0.57 -7.61
N VAL A 287 -2.23 1.51 -7.34
CA VAL A 287 -2.51 2.95 -7.51
C VAL A 287 -2.79 3.28 -8.98
N LEU A 288 -1.97 2.77 -9.92
CA LEU A 288 -2.18 2.95 -11.36
C LEU A 288 -3.52 2.36 -11.82
N GLU A 289 -3.80 1.11 -11.43
CA GLU A 289 -5.06 0.43 -11.75
C GLU A 289 -6.27 1.19 -11.20
N LYS A 290 -6.27 1.61 -9.93
CA LYS A 290 -7.34 2.43 -9.33
C LYS A 290 -7.55 3.76 -10.06
N LYS A 291 -6.48 4.33 -10.63
CA LYS A 291 -6.54 5.54 -11.45
C LYS A 291 -6.97 5.27 -12.89
N GLY A 292 -7.03 4.01 -13.32
CA GLY A 292 -7.32 3.61 -14.70
C GLY A 292 -6.18 3.94 -15.66
N ILE A 293 -4.95 3.98 -15.16
CA ILE A 293 -3.74 4.26 -15.93
C ILE A 293 -2.98 2.95 -16.10
N GLY A 294 -2.63 2.63 -17.34
CA GLY A 294 -1.93 1.39 -17.67
C GLY A 294 -2.82 0.15 -17.69
N ARG A 295 -2.21 -0.95 -18.11
CA ARG A 295 -2.82 -2.26 -18.35
C ARG A 295 -1.90 -3.38 -17.85
N PRO A 296 -2.42 -4.62 -17.72
CA PRO A 296 -1.60 -5.81 -17.43
C PRO A 296 -0.27 -5.89 -18.19
N SER A 297 -0.26 -5.45 -19.45
CA SER A 297 0.93 -5.45 -20.30
C SER A 297 1.95 -4.36 -19.98
N THR A 298 1.56 -3.28 -19.29
CA THR A 298 2.40 -2.09 -19.07
C THR A 298 2.86 -1.92 -17.63
N TYR A 299 2.16 -2.47 -16.64
CA TYR A 299 2.43 -2.18 -15.22
C TYR A 299 3.88 -2.39 -14.80
N ALA A 300 4.47 -3.56 -15.11
CA ALA A 300 5.84 -3.86 -14.72
C ALA A 300 6.89 -3.07 -15.52
N SER A 301 6.50 -2.31 -16.55
CA SER A 301 7.41 -1.51 -17.39
C SER A 301 7.59 -0.08 -16.89
N TYR A 302 6.60 0.50 -16.19
CA TYR A 302 6.64 1.91 -15.81
C TYR A 302 7.80 2.24 -14.87
N LEU A 303 7.94 1.48 -13.77
CA LEU A 303 9.01 1.74 -12.80
C LEU A 303 10.41 1.57 -13.39
N PRO A 304 10.71 0.51 -14.17
CA PRO A 304 11.98 0.40 -14.90
C PRO A 304 12.26 1.60 -15.83
N ILE A 305 11.26 2.10 -16.56
CA ILE A 305 11.43 3.27 -17.44
C ILE A 305 11.77 4.51 -16.61
N LEU A 306 11.03 4.76 -15.53
CA LEU A 306 11.25 5.92 -14.66
C LEU A 306 12.62 5.86 -13.96
N LEU A 307 13.06 4.67 -13.55
CA LEU A 307 14.39 4.44 -12.97
C LEU A 307 15.49 4.67 -14.00
N ASN A 308 15.38 4.09 -15.21
CA ASN A 308 16.38 4.25 -16.27
C ASN A 308 16.50 5.70 -16.76
N LYS A 309 15.40 6.46 -16.71
CA LYS A 309 15.41 7.91 -16.99
C LYS A 309 15.90 8.74 -15.80
N GLU A 310 16.17 8.11 -14.67
CA GLU A 310 16.60 8.73 -13.40
C GLU A 310 15.57 9.73 -12.87
N TYR A 311 14.27 9.50 -13.10
CA TYR A 311 13.19 10.34 -12.58
C TYR A 311 12.78 9.97 -11.16
N ILE A 312 13.02 8.73 -10.77
CA ILE A 312 12.75 8.21 -9.42
C ILE A 312 13.96 7.43 -8.90
N ASN A 313 14.00 7.24 -7.59
CA ASN A 313 14.85 6.26 -6.92
C ASN A 313 13.96 5.29 -6.15
N ILE A 314 14.42 4.04 -5.99
CA ILE A 314 13.79 3.04 -5.14
C ILE A 314 14.82 2.62 -4.09
N ASP A 315 14.52 2.94 -2.83
CA ASP A 315 15.46 2.77 -1.72
C ASP A 315 14.88 1.93 -0.58
N GLY A 316 15.78 1.38 0.23
CA GLY A 316 15.45 0.67 1.47
C GLY A 316 14.91 -0.74 1.26
N LYS A 317 14.82 -1.50 2.36
CA LYS A 317 14.34 -2.89 2.34
C LYS A 317 12.89 -3.01 1.86
N LYS A 318 12.08 -1.96 2.08
CA LYS A 318 10.66 -1.92 1.69
C LYS A 318 10.44 -1.44 0.25
N ARG A 319 11.49 -1.09 -0.49
CA ARG A 319 11.42 -0.59 -1.88
C ARG A 319 10.51 0.64 -2.01
N GLU A 320 10.83 1.68 -1.24
CA GLU A 320 10.09 2.95 -1.24
C GLU A 320 10.48 3.81 -2.44
N ILE A 321 9.48 4.33 -3.15
CA ILE A 321 9.68 5.21 -4.31
C ILE A 321 9.89 6.66 -3.85
N SER A 322 10.93 7.31 -4.37
CA SER A 322 11.19 8.73 -4.18
C SER A 322 11.45 9.44 -5.51
N PRO A 323 10.95 10.68 -5.71
CA PRO A 323 11.29 11.43 -6.92
C PRO A 323 12.74 11.92 -6.84
N SER A 324 13.44 11.90 -7.97
CA SER A 324 14.74 12.56 -8.11
C SER A 324 14.57 14.06 -8.41
N ILE A 325 15.66 14.83 -8.32
CA ILE A 325 15.66 16.25 -8.72
C ILE A 325 15.27 16.38 -10.21
N LYS A 326 15.78 15.47 -11.05
CA LYS A 326 15.48 15.44 -12.49
C LYS A 326 14.00 15.17 -12.74
N GLY A 327 13.40 14.22 -12.01
CA GLY A 327 11.98 13.93 -12.10
C GLY A 327 11.10 15.12 -11.70
N ILE A 328 11.45 15.79 -10.60
CA ILE A 328 10.75 17.02 -10.16
C ILE A 328 10.83 18.10 -11.24
N ASN A 329 12.03 18.37 -11.77
CA ASN A 329 12.21 19.40 -12.79
C ASN A 329 11.42 19.12 -14.08
N VAL A 330 11.26 17.85 -14.47
CA VAL A 330 10.44 17.48 -15.64
C VAL A 330 8.96 17.77 -15.38
N ILE A 331 8.46 17.45 -14.19
CA ILE A 331 7.07 17.75 -13.82
C ILE A 331 6.84 19.27 -13.72
N ASP A 332 7.77 20.00 -13.09
CA ASP A 332 7.71 21.46 -12.98
C ASP A 332 7.76 22.15 -14.35
N PHE A 333 8.54 21.60 -15.29
CA PHE A 333 8.57 22.08 -16.66
C PHE A 333 7.18 22.01 -17.29
N PHE A 334 6.54 20.83 -17.29
CA PHE A 334 5.21 20.67 -17.89
C PHE A 334 4.12 21.44 -17.16
N HIS A 335 4.22 21.66 -15.85
CA HIS A 335 3.28 22.51 -15.11
C HIS A 335 3.28 23.97 -15.58
N ASN A 336 4.44 24.50 -15.97
CA ASN A 336 4.60 25.88 -16.41
C ASN A 336 4.53 26.03 -17.93
N ASP A 337 4.16 24.96 -18.62
CA ASP A 337 4.15 24.88 -20.07
C ASP A 337 2.72 24.87 -20.64
N SER A 338 2.57 25.27 -21.90
CA SER A 338 1.30 25.12 -22.61
C SER A 338 0.85 23.65 -22.70
N ASN A 339 1.75 22.69 -22.47
CA ASN A 339 1.49 21.26 -22.45
C ASN A 339 1.19 20.66 -21.07
N SER A 340 0.74 21.46 -20.11
CA SER A 340 0.31 20.96 -18.79
C SER A 340 -0.75 19.86 -18.85
N TRP A 341 -1.52 19.77 -19.95
CA TRP A 341 -2.49 18.70 -20.21
C TRP A 341 -1.88 17.30 -20.21
N ILE A 342 -0.58 17.15 -20.48
CA ILE A 342 0.14 15.86 -20.42
C ILE A 342 0.18 15.31 -18.99
N LEU A 343 0.10 16.18 -17.97
CA LEU A 343 0.11 15.79 -16.56
C LEU A 343 -1.28 15.40 -16.04
N ASP A 344 -2.34 15.55 -16.84
CA ASP A 344 -3.70 15.21 -16.44
C ASP A 344 -3.92 13.69 -16.43
N LEU A 345 -4.17 13.15 -15.24
CA LEU A 345 -4.47 11.74 -15.02
C LEU A 345 -5.78 11.33 -15.71
N ASN A 346 -6.77 12.21 -15.79
CA ASN A 346 -8.04 11.91 -16.47
C ASN A 346 -7.83 11.80 -17.97
N PHE A 347 -7.05 12.72 -18.56
CA PHE A 347 -6.66 12.62 -19.96
C PHE A 347 -5.97 11.30 -20.25
N THR A 348 -4.98 10.91 -19.44
CA THR A 348 -4.27 9.62 -19.61
C THR A 348 -5.24 8.44 -19.53
N LYS A 349 -6.11 8.42 -18.51
CA LYS A 349 -7.14 7.39 -18.34
C LYS A 349 -8.09 7.30 -19.54
N ASP A 350 -8.50 8.44 -20.09
CA ASP A 350 -9.44 8.46 -21.21
C ASP A 350 -8.78 8.06 -22.52
N MET A 351 -7.49 8.38 -22.73
CA MET A 351 -6.71 7.83 -23.85
C MET A 351 -6.62 6.31 -23.77
N GLU A 352 -6.32 5.78 -22.58
CA GLU A 352 -6.27 4.35 -22.32
C GLU A 352 -7.62 3.67 -22.62
N LYS A 353 -8.76 4.28 -22.25
CA LYS A 353 -10.09 3.73 -22.59
C LYS A 353 -10.37 3.81 -24.10
N LYS A 354 -9.97 4.88 -24.78
CA LYS A 354 -10.18 5.00 -26.23
C LYS A 354 -9.42 3.93 -26.98
N LEU A 355 -8.22 3.57 -26.53
CA LEU A 355 -7.47 2.44 -27.09
C LEU A 355 -8.24 1.12 -26.92
N ASP A 356 -8.93 0.91 -25.79
CA ASP A 356 -9.82 -0.25 -25.61
C ASP A 356 -11.02 -0.20 -26.56
N LEU A 357 -11.64 0.97 -26.73
CA LEU A 357 -12.75 1.11 -27.67
C LEU A 357 -12.30 0.86 -29.12
N ILE A 358 -11.05 1.17 -29.46
CA ILE A 358 -10.47 0.83 -30.77
C ILE A 358 -10.35 -0.69 -30.93
N THR A 359 -9.90 -1.43 -29.92
CA THR A 359 -9.81 -2.91 -30.01
C THR A 359 -11.20 -3.55 -30.12
N GLU A 360 -12.20 -2.96 -29.48
CA GLU A 360 -13.62 -3.35 -29.59
C GLU A 360 -14.32 -2.86 -30.88
N LYS A 361 -13.60 -2.15 -31.76
CA LYS A 361 -14.13 -1.53 -33.00
C LYS A 361 -15.26 -0.50 -32.75
N LYS A 362 -15.29 0.11 -31.56
CA LYS A 362 -16.23 1.17 -31.17
C LYS A 362 -15.70 2.59 -31.39
N GLU A 363 -14.39 2.74 -31.62
CA GLU A 363 -13.72 4.03 -31.86
C GLU A 363 -12.77 3.92 -33.07
N SER A 364 -12.56 5.03 -33.80
CA SER A 364 -11.63 5.08 -34.93
C SER A 364 -10.21 5.46 -34.48
N TYR A 365 -9.22 4.65 -34.85
CA TYR A 365 -7.81 4.97 -34.63
C TYR A 365 -7.41 6.32 -35.25
N ILE A 366 -7.95 6.66 -36.43
CA ILE A 366 -7.65 7.94 -37.09
C ILE A 366 -8.22 9.10 -36.26
N ALA A 367 -9.44 8.98 -35.74
CA ALA A 367 -10.05 10.01 -34.91
C ALA A 367 -9.27 10.22 -33.61
N PHE A 368 -8.87 9.13 -32.95
CA PHE A 368 -7.99 9.17 -31.78
C PHE A 368 -6.68 9.91 -32.06
N MET A 369 -6.00 9.60 -33.18
CA MET A 369 -4.76 10.28 -33.56
C MET A 369 -4.96 11.76 -33.92
N GLN A 370 -6.09 12.11 -34.54
CA GLN A 370 -6.44 13.49 -34.85
C GLN A 370 -6.64 14.33 -33.58
N GLU A 371 -7.27 13.78 -32.55
CA GLU A 371 -7.41 14.44 -31.25
C GLU A 371 -6.06 14.72 -30.60
N ILE A 372 -5.17 13.71 -30.56
CA ILE A 372 -3.81 13.88 -30.03
C ILE A 372 -3.04 14.94 -30.84
N ASN A 373 -3.05 14.82 -32.16
CA ASN A 373 -2.37 15.78 -33.03
C ASN A 373 -2.92 17.19 -32.86
N SER A 374 -4.23 17.37 -32.66
CA SER A 374 -4.81 18.70 -32.43
C SER A 374 -4.28 19.36 -31.16
N LYS A 375 -4.05 18.58 -30.09
CA LYS A 375 -3.42 19.07 -28.85
C LYS A 375 -1.92 19.31 -29.01
N LEU A 376 -1.24 18.51 -29.84
CA LEU A 376 0.19 18.68 -30.13
C LEU A 376 0.50 19.79 -31.16
N ASN A 377 -0.41 20.13 -32.06
CA ASN A 377 -0.17 21.14 -33.10
C ASN A 377 -0.15 22.58 -32.54
N GLY A 378 -0.54 22.78 -31.29
CA GLY A 378 -0.25 24.00 -30.52
C GLY A 378 1.20 24.09 -30.01
N VAL A 379 2.03 23.07 -30.27
CA VAL A 379 3.39 22.92 -29.73
C VAL A 379 4.43 23.26 -30.79
N SER A 380 5.03 24.43 -30.68
CA SER A 380 6.26 24.72 -31.41
C SER A 380 7.44 24.03 -30.73
N PHE A 381 7.74 22.78 -31.12
CA PHE A 381 8.95 22.10 -30.64
C PHE A 381 10.24 22.88 -30.96
N GLN A 382 10.24 23.69 -32.04
CA GLN A 382 11.35 24.57 -32.40
C GLN A 382 11.67 25.65 -31.36
N SER A 383 10.70 26.13 -30.56
CA SER A 383 10.98 27.13 -29.53
C SER A 383 11.73 26.54 -28.33
N TYR A 384 11.47 25.28 -27.99
CA TYR A 384 12.16 24.57 -26.90
C TYR A 384 13.62 24.29 -27.24
N VAL A 385 13.91 23.79 -28.45
CA VAL A 385 15.28 23.51 -28.90
C VAL A 385 16.14 24.78 -28.94
N LYS A 386 15.57 25.90 -29.42
CA LYS A 386 16.26 27.20 -29.40
C LYS A 386 16.48 27.76 -27.99
N SER A 387 15.55 27.49 -27.06
CA SER A 387 15.69 27.92 -25.66
C SER A 387 16.72 27.10 -24.86
N SER A 388 16.92 25.83 -25.20
CA SER A 388 17.96 24.98 -24.60
C SER A 388 19.37 25.35 -25.05
N GLU A 389 19.53 25.95 -26.24
CA GLU A 389 20.82 26.47 -26.72
C GLU A 389 21.15 27.86 -26.13
N THR A 390 20.17 28.61 -25.65
CA THR A 390 20.34 30.00 -25.16
C THR A 390 20.13 30.20 -23.66
N LYS A 391 19.58 29.24 -22.91
CA LYS A 391 19.46 29.33 -21.44
C LYS A 391 20.45 28.42 -20.72
N LYS A 392 21.69 28.91 -20.61
CA LYS A 392 22.66 28.49 -19.58
C LYS A 392 22.63 29.37 -18.32
N GLU A 393 21.57 30.16 -18.11
CA GLU A 393 21.38 30.86 -16.85
C GLU A 393 20.38 30.12 -15.98
N LYS A 394 20.94 29.40 -15.00
CA LYS A 394 20.22 28.73 -13.92
C LYS A 394 19.41 29.80 -13.18
N LYS A 395 18.08 29.76 -13.24
CA LYS A 395 17.23 30.67 -12.46
C LYS A 395 17.41 30.33 -10.98
N LEU A 396 18.15 31.16 -10.26
CA LEU A 396 18.46 30.97 -8.85
C LEU A 396 17.17 31.23 -8.02
N ILE A 397 16.81 30.27 -7.18
CA ILE A 397 15.63 30.36 -6.29
C ILE A 397 16.16 30.50 -4.87
N PRO A 398 15.88 31.58 -4.11
CA PRO A 398 16.42 31.74 -2.76
C PRO A 398 15.90 30.67 -1.80
N ALA A 399 16.76 30.21 -0.90
CA ALA A 399 16.38 29.25 0.15
C ALA A 399 15.43 29.90 1.17
N SER A 400 14.49 29.12 1.70
CA SER A 400 13.64 29.61 2.81
C SER A 400 14.46 29.85 4.08
N THR A 401 14.01 30.77 4.94
CA THR A 401 14.66 31.08 6.23
C THR A 401 14.91 29.81 7.06
N LYS A 402 13.93 28.89 7.10
CA LYS A 402 14.04 27.60 7.80
C LYS A 402 15.12 26.69 7.21
N GLN A 403 15.29 26.67 5.89
CA GLN A 403 16.34 25.88 5.25
C GLN A 403 17.74 26.44 5.53
N ILE A 404 17.88 27.77 5.52
CA ILE A 404 19.14 28.45 5.84
C ILE A 404 19.53 28.19 7.29
N GLU A 405 18.60 28.36 8.23
CA GLU A 405 18.81 28.06 9.65
C GLU A 405 19.20 26.59 9.86
N PHE A 406 18.55 25.67 9.17
CA PHE A 406 18.87 24.25 9.29
C PHE A 406 20.27 23.91 8.74
N CYS A 407 20.68 24.52 7.63
CA CYS A 407 22.05 24.39 7.12
C CYS A 407 23.09 24.95 8.10
N LYS A 408 22.80 26.11 8.73
CA LYS A 408 23.66 26.69 9.78
C LYS A 408 23.81 25.74 10.97
N ALA A 409 22.72 25.14 11.43
CA ALA A 409 22.74 24.17 12.52
C ALA A 409 23.58 22.91 12.17
N ILE A 410 23.47 22.41 10.94
CA ILE A 410 24.29 21.28 10.47
C ILE A 410 25.78 21.67 10.43
N ALA A 411 26.09 22.84 9.86
CA ALA A 411 27.46 23.33 9.70
C ALA A 411 28.18 23.52 11.03
N GLU A 412 27.52 24.18 11.98
CA GLU A 412 28.00 24.38 13.34
C GLU A 412 28.26 23.04 14.04
N LYS A 413 27.27 22.13 13.98
CA LYS A 413 27.35 20.85 14.69
C LYS A 413 28.44 19.94 14.15
N LEU A 414 28.64 19.93 12.84
CA LEU A 414 29.66 19.11 12.18
C LEU A 414 31.01 19.82 12.04
N LYS A 415 31.13 21.09 12.44
CA LYS A 415 32.32 21.94 12.25
C LYS A 415 32.78 21.99 10.79
N ILE A 416 31.82 22.12 9.87
CA ILE A 416 32.07 22.22 8.43
C ILE A 416 31.67 23.61 7.93
N SER A 417 32.26 24.07 6.83
CA SER A 417 31.93 25.36 6.24
C SER A 417 30.55 25.35 5.58
N LEU A 418 29.84 26.48 5.67
CA LEU A 418 28.61 26.70 4.92
C LEU A 418 28.94 26.87 3.42
N PRO A 419 28.10 26.32 2.53
CA PRO A 419 28.29 26.48 1.10
C PRO A 419 28.02 27.94 0.70
N LYS A 420 28.82 28.44 -0.26
CA LYS A 420 28.61 29.77 -0.85
C LYS A 420 27.29 29.76 -1.63
N ASN A 421 26.59 30.90 -1.65
CA ASN A 421 25.31 31.11 -2.34
C ASN A 421 24.09 30.38 -1.73
N LEU A 422 24.18 29.94 -0.47
CA LEU A 422 23.07 29.31 0.26
C LEU A 422 21.79 30.17 0.28
N GLU A 423 21.94 31.50 0.34
CA GLU A 423 20.83 32.45 0.41
C GLU A 423 20.22 32.74 -0.97
N ILE A 424 20.90 32.32 -2.04
CA ILE A 424 20.57 32.66 -3.43
C ILE A 424 20.02 31.43 -4.19
N ASP A 425 20.46 30.21 -3.83
CA ASP A 425 20.02 28.95 -4.45
C ASP A 425 19.59 27.91 -3.41
N CYS A 426 18.30 27.60 -3.36
CA CYS A 426 17.68 26.63 -2.46
C CYS A 426 18.16 25.19 -2.71
N TYR A 427 18.66 24.91 -3.90
CA TYR A 427 19.26 23.61 -4.22
C TYR A 427 20.62 23.43 -3.55
N VAL A 428 21.39 24.53 -3.36
CA VAL A 428 22.63 24.49 -2.58
C VAL A 428 22.34 24.14 -1.13
N ALA A 429 21.24 24.67 -0.57
CA ALA A 429 20.80 24.32 0.78
C ALA A 429 20.38 22.84 0.87
N LYS A 430 19.61 22.37 -0.10
CA LYS A 430 19.12 20.97 -0.14
C LYS A 430 20.27 19.97 -0.26
N ASP A 431 21.21 20.17 -1.19
CA ASP A 431 22.36 19.28 -1.38
C ASP A 431 23.24 19.22 -0.13
N PHE A 432 23.44 20.36 0.53
CA PHE A 432 24.18 20.41 1.79
C PHE A 432 23.48 19.62 2.89
N ILE A 433 22.15 19.75 3.00
CA ILE A 433 21.35 18.96 3.95
C ILE A 433 21.46 17.47 3.62
N ASP A 434 21.15 17.06 2.39
CA ASP A 434 21.11 15.65 1.98
C ASP A 434 22.47 14.95 2.20
N LYS A 435 23.57 15.66 1.91
CA LYS A 435 24.93 15.16 2.12
C LYS A 435 25.29 14.97 3.59
N HIS A 436 24.82 15.84 4.48
CA HIS A 436 25.30 15.91 5.86
C HIS A 436 24.27 15.47 6.92
N ILE A 437 23.01 15.25 6.55
CA ILE A 437 21.93 14.92 7.49
C ILE A 437 22.17 13.61 8.25
N LYS A 438 22.76 12.60 7.60
CA LYS A 438 23.07 11.30 8.24
C LYS A 438 24.13 11.48 9.33
N ALA A 439 25.20 12.22 9.06
CA ALA A 439 26.26 12.51 10.01
C ALA A 439 25.77 13.41 11.15
N PHE A 440 24.95 14.41 10.84
CA PHE A 440 24.32 15.31 11.81
C PHE A 440 23.46 14.54 12.81
N ASN A 441 22.58 13.66 12.33
CA ASN A 441 21.74 12.83 13.19
C ASN A 441 22.58 11.87 14.05
N ALA A 442 23.59 11.20 13.46
CA ALA A 442 24.46 10.28 14.20
C ALA A 442 25.17 10.96 15.39
N LYS A 443 25.66 12.19 15.19
CA LYS A 443 26.30 12.97 16.26
C LYS A 443 25.31 13.42 17.33
N LYS A 444 24.10 13.82 16.93
CA LYS A 444 23.01 14.19 17.84
C LYS A 444 22.55 13.01 18.72
N TYR A 445 22.56 11.78 18.20
CA TYR A 445 22.25 10.58 18.99
C TYR A 445 23.35 10.26 20.01
N ARG A 446 24.63 10.33 19.63
CA ARG A 446 25.76 10.05 20.54
C ARG A 446 25.81 10.99 21.74
N GLU A 447 25.62 12.29 21.52
CA GLU A 447 25.62 13.26 22.62
C GLU A 447 24.41 13.10 23.55
N LYS A 448 23.27 12.65 23.00
CA LYS A 448 22.10 12.32 23.84
C LYS A 448 22.42 11.14 24.77
N GLU A 449 23.06 10.10 24.25
CA GLU A 449 23.53 8.96 25.05
C GLU A 449 24.60 9.35 26.08
N GLU A 450 25.49 10.30 25.77
CA GLU A 450 26.49 10.83 26.71
C GLU A 450 25.83 11.67 27.81
N SER A 451 24.86 12.54 27.47
CA SER A 451 24.11 13.34 28.45
C SER A 451 23.23 12.50 29.38
N GLU A 452 22.69 11.38 28.88
CA GLU A 452 21.92 10.42 29.69
C GLU A 452 22.82 9.59 30.61
N LYS A 453 24.09 9.36 30.23
CA LYS A 453 25.11 8.71 31.08
C LYS A 453 25.65 9.63 32.18
N GLU A 454 25.86 10.91 31.89
CA GLU A 454 26.28 11.88 32.91
C GLU A 454 25.18 12.13 33.96
N ASN A 455 23.91 12.15 33.56
CA ASN A 455 22.79 12.28 34.51
C ASN A 455 22.51 11.02 35.35
N THR A 456 23.03 9.85 34.96
CA THR A 456 22.90 8.59 35.73
C THR A 456 24.15 8.26 36.55
N GLY A 457 25.27 8.94 36.31
CA GLY A 457 26.52 8.79 37.08
C GLY A 457 26.63 9.65 38.35
N GLY A 458 25.70 10.58 38.58
CA GLY A 458 25.69 11.47 39.75
C GLY A 458 24.97 10.95 41.00
N ALA A 459 24.46 9.72 40.98
CA ALA A 459 23.84 9.07 42.14
C ALA A 459 24.69 7.86 42.57
N LYS A 460 25.78 8.14 43.28
CA LYS A 460 26.44 7.19 44.18
C LYS A 460 26.73 7.86 45.51
#